data_AF-A0A7V9IHD6-F1
#
_entry.id   AF-A0A7V9IHD6-F1
#
_cell.length_a   1.000
_cell.length_b   1.000
_cell.length_c   1.000
_cell.angle_alpha   90.00
_cell.angle_beta   90.00
_cell.angle_gamma   90.00
#
_symmetry.space_group_name_H-M   'P 1'
#
loop_
_entity.id
_entity.type
_entity.pdbx_description
1 polymer ?
#
loop_
_entity_poly.entity_id
_entity_poly.type
_entity_poly.pdbx_seq_one_letter_code
_entity_poly.pdbx_strand_id
1 'polypeptide(L)'
;METCYKAFRRHVIQSVDIEEDRFGFEPEITAKVAARRCRIYEVGISYSGRTYDEGKKIGWRDGVRAMACIIKYSPIGTRLRRLAR
;
A
#
# COMPACT_ATOMS: atom_id res chain seq x y z
N MET A 1 1.85 2.23 5.19
CA MET A 1 1.13 3.53 5.13
C MET A 1 1.78 4.40 4.07
N GLU A 2 1.00 5.29 3.43
CA GLU A 2 1.30 6.13 2.22
C GLU A 2 2.49 7.08 2.43
N THR A 3 3.67 6.51 2.61
CA THR A 3 4.92 7.22 2.88
C THR A 3 5.74 7.41 1.60
N CYS A 4 5.43 6.62 0.57
CA CYS A 4 6.17 6.54 -0.70
C CYS A 4 7.69 6.27 -0.54
N TYR A 5 8.12 5.87 0.66
CA TYR A 5 9.49 5.54 0.97
C TYR A 5 9.54 4.22 1.73
N LYS A 6 9.96 3.16 1.04
CA LYS A 6 10.05 1.81 1.59
C LYS A 6 11.28 1.12 1.03
N ALA A 7 12.04 0.50 1.91
CA ALA A 7 13.17 -0.34 1.56
C ALA A 7 12.82 -1.80 1.81
N PHE A 8 13.13 -2.67 0.85
CA PHE A 8 12.86 -4.10 0.94
C PHE A 8 14.12 -4.90 0.70
N ARG A 9 14.23 -6.06 1.36
CA ARG A 9 15.16 -7.09 0.89
C ARG A 9 14.71 -7.57 -0.49
N ARG A 10 15.65 -7.78 -1.41
CA ARG A 10 15.38 -8.20 -2.79
C ARG A 10 14.44 -9.40 -2.87
N HIS A 11 14.73 -10.46 -2.12
CA HIS A 11 13.92 -11.69 -2.15
C HIS A 11 12.49 -11.48 -1.63
N VAL A 12 12.27 -10.50 -0.74
CA VAL A 12 10.92 -10.19 -0.25
C VAL A 12 10.11 -9.55 -1.36
N ILE A 13 10.62 -8.46 -1.97
CA ILE A 13 9.85 -7.72 -2.99
C ILE A 13 9.62 -8.56 -4.25
N GLN A 14 10.58 -9.40 -4.65
CA GLN A 14 10.42 -10.29 -5.81
C GLN A 14 9.43 -11.44 -5.57
N SER A 15 9.07 -11.72 -4.32
CA SER A 15 8.08 -12.76 -3.97
C SER A 15 6.64 -12.23 -3.91
N VAL A 16 6.43 -10.94 -4.18
CA VAL A 16 5.14 -10.29 -4.10
C VAL A 16 4.67 -9.90 -5.49
N ASP A 17 3.60 -10.54 -5.94
CA ASP A 17 2.86 -10.07 -7.12
C ASP A 17 2.13 -8.76 -6.76
N ILE A 18 2.30 -7.73 -7.58
CA ILE A 18 1.65 -6.43 -7.43
C ILE A 18 0.52 -6.36 -8.46
N GLU A 19 -0.68 -5.97 -8.03
CA GLU A 19 -1.88 -5.89 -8.88
C GLU A 19 -2.44 -4.47 -8.97
N GLU A 20 -2.15 -3.59 -8.01
CA GLU A 20 -2.64 -2.22 -7.99
C GLU A 20 -1.68 -1.24 -8.67
N ASP A 21 -2.27 -0.25 -9.35
CA ASP A 21 -1.56 0.87 -9.97
C ASP A 21 -1.62 2.14 -9.10
N ARG A 22 -0.73 3.09 -9.42
CA ARG A 22 -0.66 4.43 -8.81
C ARG A 22 -0.48 4.34 -7.28
N PHE A 23 -1.30 5.05 -6.51
CA PHE A 23 -1.25 5.04 -5.05
C PHE A 23 -1.79 3.75 -4.43
N GLY A 24 -2.57 2.94 -5.17
CA GLY A 24 -3.08 1.66 -4.65
C GLY A 24 -1.99 0.62 -4.33
N PHE A 25 -0.80 0.80 -4.90
CA PHE A 25 0.39 0.01 -4.59
C PHE A 25 0.77 0.05 -3.10
N GLU A 26 0.75 1.22 -2.47
CA GLU A 26 1.19 1.39 -1.08
C GLU A 26 0.40 0.53 -0.06
N PRO A 27 -0.95 0.53 -0.06
CA PRO A 27 -1.72 -0.35 0.81
C PRO A 27 -1.57 -1.82 0.42
N GLU A 28 -1.47 -2.15 -0.87
CA GLU A 28 -1.31 -3.53 -1.33
C GLU A 28 0.02 -4.13 -0.85
N ILE A 29 1.16 -3.48 -1.13
CA ILE A 29 2.48 -4.01 -0.78
C ILE A 29 2.61 -4.15 0.74
N THR A 30 2.11 -3.17 1.49
CA THR A 30 2.12 -3.20 2.96
C THR A 30 1.33 -4.40 3.47
N ALA A 31 0.11 -4.61 2.96
CA ALA A 31 -0.74 -5.73 3.37
C ALA A 31 -0.13 -7.09 2.98
N LYS A 32 0.40 -7.22 1.75
CA LYS A 32 1.01 -8.45 1.26
C LYS A 32 2.30 -8.83 2.00
N VAL A 33 3.11 -7.84 2.41
CA VAL A 33 4.31 -8.06 3.23
C VAL A 33 3.95 -8.41 4.67
N ALA A 34 2.95 -7.73 5.25
CA ALA A 34 2.45 -8.05 6.59
C ALA A 34 1.85 -9.46 6.66
N ALA A 35 1.10 -9.88 5.63
CA ALA A 35 0.52 -11.22 5.54
C ALA A 35 1.57 -12.34 5.46
N ARG A 36 2.77 -12.03 4.92
CA ARG A 36 3.93 -12.94 4.89
C ARG A 36 4.70 -12.99 6.22
N ARG A 37 4.23 -12.30 7.26
CA ARG A 37 4.86 -12.22 8.59
C ARG A 37 6.31 -11.71 8.54
N CYS A 38 6.63 -10.86 7.57
CA CYS A 38 7.92 -10.18 7.52
C CYS A 38 8.06 -9.22 8.71
N ARG A 39 9.28 -9.00 9.19
CA ARG A 39 9.56 -7.96 10.18
C ARG A 39 9.50 -6.59 9.51
N ILE A 40 8.66 -5.70 10.04
CA ILE A 40 8.47 -4.34 9.54
C ILE A 40 8.99 -3.38 10.60
N TYR A 41 9.82 -2.42 10.19
CA TYR A 41 10.33 -1.36 11.04
C TYR A 41 9.85 -0.03 10.48
N GLU A 42 9.35 0.84 11.37
CA GLU A 42 8.98 2.20 11.04
C GLU A 42 10.11 3.13 11.48
N VAL A 43 10.63 3.91 10.54
CA VAL A 43 11.70 4.87 10.78
C VAL A 43 11.14 6.25 10.46
N GLY A 44 11.24 7.17 11.42
CA GLY A 44 10.77 8.54 11.24
C GLY A 44 11.53 9.23 10.11
N ILE A 45 10.79 9.93 9.25
CA ILE A 45 11.35 10.78 8.19
C ILE A 45 10.75 12.18 8.28
N SER A 46 11.52 13.18 7.87
CA SER A 46 11.01 14.53 7.63
C SER A 46 10.54 14.64 6.18
N TYR A 47 9.32 15.13 5.96
CA TYR A 47 8.75 15.31 4.64
C TYR A 47 8.15 16.71 4.50
N SER A 48 8.60 17.45 3.49
CA SER A 48 8.00 18.72 3.07
C SER A 48 7.12 18.46 1.86
N GLY A 49 5.82 18.31 2.09
CA GLY A 49 4.85 18.03 1.04
C GLY A 49 4.48 19.25 0.21
N ARG A 50 4.17 19.03 -1.07
CA ARG A 50 3.62 20.09 -1.93
C ARG A 50 2.16 20.39 -1.58
N THR A 51 1.79 21.66 -1.61
CA THR A 51 0.41 22.14 -1.54
C THR A 51 -0.34 21.84 -2.84
N TYR A 52 -1.67 21.96 -2.80
CA TYR A 52 -2.49 21.81 -4.02
C TYR A 52 -2.13 22.85 -5.09
N ASP A 53 -1.82 24.08 -4.67
CA ASP A 53 -1.40 25.17 -5.55
C ASP A 53 -0.02 24.91 -6.19
N GLU A 54 0.87 24.20 -5.50
CA GLU A 54 2.16 23.71 -6.02
C GLU A 54 2.02 22.48 -6.96
N GLY A 55 0.81 22.19 -7.42
CA GLY A 55 0.51 21.13 -8.38
C GLY A 55 0.52 19.73 -7.77
N LYS A 56 -0.01 19.58 -6.55
CA LYS A 56 -0.25 18.26 -5.96
C LYS A 56 -1.25 17.49 -6.82
N LYS A 57 -0.82 16.35 -7.37
CA LYS A 57 -1.61 15.54 -8.31
C LYS A 57 -2.59 14.56 -7.65
N ILE A 58 -2.54 14.41 -6.33
CA ILE A 58 -3.42 13.50 -5.59
C ILE A 58 -4.76 14.19 -5.30
N GLY A 59 -5.87 13.50 -5.52
CA GLY A 59 -7.21 14.00 -5.29
C GLY A 59 -8.06 13.09 -4.40
N TRP A 60 -9.31 13.48 -4.17
CA TRP A 60 -10.26 12.71 -3.35
C TRP A 60 -10.54 11.31 -3.92
N ARG A 61 -10.47 11.15 -5.25
CA ARG A 61 -10.63 9.86 -5.92
C ARG A 61 -9.53 8.87 -5.54
N ASP A 62 -8.30 9.35 -5.35
CA ASP A 62 -7.20 8.51 -4.88
C ASP A 62 -7.45 8.06 -3.43
N GLY A 63 -8.08 8.90 -2.60
CA GLY A 63 -8.50 8.53 -1.23
C GLY A 63 -9.56 7.42 -1.21
N VAL A 64 -10.60 7.52 -2.04
CA VAL A 64 -11.62 6.45 -2.18
C VAL A 64 -10.97 5.15 -2.67
N ARG A 65 -10.05 5.24 -3.63
CA ARG A 65 -9.34 4.06 -4.14
C ARG A 65 -8.41 3.44 -3.10
N ALA A 66 -7.74 4.24 -2.28
CA ALA A 66 -6.92 3.75 -1.17
C ALA A 66 -7.77 2.97 -0.15
N MET A 67 -8.95 3.48 0.21
CA MET A 67 -9.90 2.77 1.08
C MET A 67 -10.35 1.43 0.47
N ALA A 68 -10.70 1.43 -0.81
CA ALA A 68 -11.07 0.20 -1.52
C ALA A 68 -9.91 -0.83 -1.51
N CYS A 69 -8.66 -0.39 -1.73
CA CYS A 69 -7.48 -1.26 -1.66
C CYS A 69 -7.29 -1.84 -0.25
N ILE A 70 -7.38 -1.00 0.80
CA ILE A 70 -7.25 -1.46 2.19
C ILE A 70 -8.27 -2.56 2.49
N ILE A 71 -9.54 -2.36 2.12
CA ILE A 71 -10.58 -3.37 2.33
C ILE A 71 -10.27 -4.64 1.53
N LYS A 72 -9.93 -4.50 0.24
CA LYS A 72 -9.60 -5.60 -0.67
C LYS A 72 -8.46 -6.48 -0.13
N TYR A 73 -7.39 -5.89 0.40
CA TYR A 73 -6.21 -6.62 0.90
C TYR A 73 -6.18 -6.84 2.42
N SER A 74 -7.21 -6.39 3.14
CA SER A 74 -7.38 -6.71 4.56
C SER A 74 -7.58 -8.22 4.80
N PRO A 75 -7.44 -8.71 6.04
CA PRO A 75 -7.81 -10.08 6.39
C PRO A 75 -9.25 -10.44 5.99
N ILE A 76 -10.18 -9.48 6.04
CA ILE A 76 -11.59 -9.64 5.65
C ILE A 76 -11.69 -9.87 4.14
N GLY A 77 -11.09 -8.99 3.33
CA GLY A 77 -11.09 -9.13 1.87
C GLY A 77 -10.35 -10.40 1.39
N THR A 78 -9.31 -10.80 2.12
CA THR A 78 -8.59 -12.05 1.87
C THR A 78 -9.46 -13.28 2.18
N ARG A 79 -10.22 -13.27 3.28
CA ARG A 79 -11.16 -14.34 3.64
C ARG A 79 -12.27 -14.48 2.60
N LEU A 80 -12.87 -13.36 2.16
CA LEU A 80 -13.91 -13.37 1.14
C LEU A 80 -13.42 -13.91 -0.21
N ARG A 81 -12.20 -13.53 -0.64
CA ARG A 81 -11.60 -14.07 -1.87
C ARG A 81 -11.26 -15.55 -1.80
N ARG A 82 -10.96 -16.09 -0.61
CA ARG A 82 -10.79 -17.54 -0.43
C ARG A 82 -12.10 -18.30 -0.47
N LEU A 83 -13.21 -17.69 -0.04
CA LEU A 83 -14.54 -18.29 -0.08
C LEU A 83 -15.18 -18.26 -1.48
N ALA A 84 -14.74 -17.34 -2.34
CA ALA A 84 -15.22 -17.18 -3.71
C ALA A 84 -14.40 -17.96 -4.76
N ARG A 85 -13.44 -18.79 -4.32
CA ARG A 85 -12.69 -19.76 -5.14
C ARG A 85 -13.13 -21.16 -4.78
#